data_AF-A0A7V4M0F6-F1
#
_entry.id   AF-A0A7V4M0F6-F1
#
_cell.length_a   1.000
_cell.length_b   1.000
_cell.length_c   1.000
_cell.angle_alpha   90.00
_cell.angle_beta   90.00
_cell.angle_gamma   90.00
#
_symmetry.space_group_name_H-M   'P 1'
#
loop_
_entity.id
_entity.type
_entity.pdbx_description
1 polymer ?
#
loop_
_entity_poly.entity_id
_entity_poly.type
_entity_poly.pdbx_seq_one_letter_code
_entity_poly.pdbx_strand_id
1 'polypeptide(L)'
;MAAGMNTPWKTLRVVKEIWPWLLVTAVAASWGYGRLSGNSAFGLRAGTNLYGFLIEMASVLPAMFLLVGLFEVWVPRHLVERHTGVNAGAAAVVWVILLATLQAGPLYGAFPVAMSLWRKGCAPRNVFIYLGAFSAMKIPMLTFEVAFLGWSFSLARTLITLPVFILIGFAMERLLPAAYSPPGIANRLPVGS
;
A
#
# COMPACT_ATOMS: atom_id res chain seq x y z
N MET A 1 18.89 33.07 -36.03
CA MET A 1 18.44 33.86 -34.87
C MET A 1 16.92 33.66 -34.75
N ALA A 2 16.48 32.57 -34.13
CA ALA A 2 15.05 32.27 -33.97
C ALA A 2 14.77 32.07 -32.48
N ALA A 3 13.97 33.00 -31.94
CA ALA A 3 13.66 33.15 -30.54
C ALA A 3 13.02 31.88 -29.95
N GLY A 4 13.47 31.51 -28.75
CA GLY A 4 12.95 30.39 -27.99
C GLY A 4 11.49 30.62 -27.61
N MET A 5 10.58 29.91 -28.27
CA MET A 5 9.18 29.80 -27.87
C MET A 5 9.07 28.88 -26.64
N ASN A 6 9.09 29.51 -25.47
CA ASN A 6 8.73 28.95 -24.18
C ASN A 6 7.24 28.53 -24.19
N THR A 7 7.01 27.25 -24.44
CA THR A 7 5.69 26.61 -24.46
C THR A 7 5.09 26.53 -23.05
N PRO A 8 3.81 26.94 -22.84
CA PRO A 8 3.16 27.00 -21.51
C PRO A 8 2.97 25.64 -20.83
N TRP A 9 3.15 24.54 -21.58
CA TRP A 9 3.03 23.18 -21.08
C TRP A 9 4.25 22.73 -20.26
N LYS A 10 5.43 23.32 -20.49
CA LYS A 10 6.65 23.01 -19.74
C LYS A 10 6.63 23.62 -18.34
N THR A 11 6.14 24.85 -18.21
CA THR A 11 6.00 25.53 -16.91
C THR A 11 5.01 24.81 -16.01
N LEU A 12 3.89 24.29 -16.54
CA LEU A 12 2.94 23.47 -15.78
C LEU A 12 3.55 22.17 -15.25
N ARG A 13 4.44 21.53 -16.02
CA ARG A 13 5.12 20.30 -15.61
C ARG A 13 6.09 20.56 -14.45
N VAL A 14 6.90 21.60 -14.59
CA VAL A 14 7.87 22.04 -13.58
C VAL A 14 7.16 22.50 -12.30
N VAL A 15 6.06 23.25 -12.41
CA VAL A 15 5.27 23.67 -11.25
C VAL A 15 4.66 22.46 -10.52
N LYS A 16 4.11 21.48 -11.24
CA LYS A 16 3.55 20.27 -10.65
C LYS A 16 4.60 19.41 -9.92
N GLU A 17 5.83 19.44 -10.42
CA GLU A 17 6.96 18.69 -9.87
C GLU A 17 7.59 19.40 -8.65
N ILE A 18 7.61 20.73 -8.65
CA ILE A 18 8.19 21.57 -7.57
C ILE A 18 7.20 21.84 -6.43
N TRP A 19 5.90 21.89 -6.69
CA TRP A 19 4.85 22.22 -5.70
C TRP A 19 4.88 21.36 -4.41
N PRO A 20 5.06 20.02 -4.47
CA PRO A 20 5.18 19.20 -3.26
C PRO A 20 6.39 19.59 -2.41
N TRP A 21 7.52 19.90 -3.05
CA TRP A 21 8.75 20.31 -2.37
C TRP A 21 8.60 21.69 -1.74
N LEU A 22 7.91 22.63 -2.40
CA LEU A 22 7.60 23.94 -1.84
C LEU A 22 6.76 23.81 -0.56
N LEU A 23 5.74 22.96 -0.55
CA LEU A 23 4.94 22.70 0.65
C LEU A 23 5.78 22.13 1.80
N VAL A 24 6.65 21.15 1.52
CA VAL A 24 7.55 20.59 2.54
C VAL A 24 8.49 21.65 3.09
N THR A 25 9.10 22.48 2.22
CA THR A 25 9.99 23.56 2.66
C THR A 25 9.26 24.65 3.43
N ALA A 26 8.02 25.00 3.05
CA ALA A 26 7.20 25.98 3.76
C ALA A 26 6.79 25.48 5.15
N VAL A 27 6.44 24.19 5.28
CA VAL A 27 6.15 23.56 6.58
C VAL A 27 7.41 23.49 7.44
N ALA A 28 8.55 23.11 6.87
CA ALA A 28 9.83 23.07 7.59
C ALA A 28 10.30 24.46 8.04
N ALA A 29 10.16 25.47 7.18
CA ALA A 29 10.46 26.86 7.50
C ALA A 29 9.50 27.43 8.55
N SER A 30 8.21 27.12 8.47
CA SER A 30 7.20 27.50 9.47
C SER A 30 7.45 26.82 10.82
N TRP A 31 7.90 25.56 10.83
CA TRP A 31 8.31 24.85 12.04
C TRP A 31 9.57 25.44 12.67
N GLY A 32 10.61 25.72 11.87
CA GLY A 32 11.84 26.38 12.32
C GLY A 32 11.58 27.79 12.84
N TYR A 33 10.73 28.56 12.13
CA TYR A 33 10.28 29.87 12.56
C TYR A 33 9.46 29.80 13.86
N GLY A 34 8.61 28.79 14.03
CA GLY A 34 7.87 28.54 15.27
C GLY A 34 8.79 28.20 16.46
N ARG A 35 9.86 27.43 16.22
CA ARG A 35 10.91 27.11 17.21
C ARG A 35 11.69 28.35 17.66
N LEU A 36 11.91 29.32 16.76
CA LEU A 36 12.70 30.53 17.00
C LEU A 36 11.88 31.72 17.53
N SER A 37 10.63 31.88 17.08
CA SER A 37 9.79 33.06 17.39
C SER A 37 8.73 32.83 18.49
N GLY A 38 8.48 31.57 18.89
CA GLY A 38 7.52 31.21 19.94
C GLY A 38 6.04 31.48 19.62
N ASN A 39 5.70 32.08 18.48
CA ASN A 39 4.37 32.64 18.22
C ASN A 39 3.55 31.91 17.11
N SER A 40 4.06 30.78 16.59
CA SER A 40 3.39 30.00 15.54
C SER A 40 2.90 28.64 16.05
N ALA A 41 1.83 28.64 16.86
CA ALA A 41 1.26 27.41 17.43
C ALA A 41 0.93 26.33 16.37
N PHE A 42 0.53 26.75 15.16
CA PHE A 42 0.25 25.84 14.04
C PHE A 42 1.53 25.23 13.44
N GLY A 43 2.53 26.05 13.12
CA GLY A 43 3.80 25.59 12.52
C GLY A 43 4.58 24.64 13.43
N LEU A 44 4.56 24.91 14.74
CA LEU A 44 5.18 24.04 15.73
C LEU A 44 4.49 22.66 15.78
N ARG A 45 3.15 22.63 15.87
CA ARG A 45 2.36 21.38 15.90
C ARG A 45 2.45 20.59 14.60
N ALA A 46 2.38 21.27 13.45
CA ALA A 46 2.46 20.63 12.15
C ALA A 46 3.82 19.96 11.95
N GLY A 47 4.93 20.65 12.25
CA GLY A 47 6.26 20.06 12.09
C GLY A 47 6.61 19.03 13.16
N THR A 48 6.14 19.15 14.42
CA THR A 48 6.33 18.08 15.42
C THR A 48 5.58 16.80 15.04
N ASN A 49 4.36 16.93 14.50
CA ASN A 49 3.59 15.78 14.02
C ASN A 49 4.28 15.15 12.81
N LEU A 50 4.70 15.95 11.82
CA LEU A 50 5.42 15.45 10.64
C LEU A 50 6.70 14.72 11.04
N TYR A 51 7.48 15.29 11.96
CA TYR A 51 8.70 14.68 12.48
C TYR A 51 8.43 13.37 13.23
N GLY A 52 7.39 13.35 14.07
CA GLY A 52 6.94 12.13 14.76
C GLY A 52 6.57 11.03 13.77
N PHE A 53 5.75 11.35 12.76
CA PHE A 53 5.40 10.43 11.69
C PHE A 53 6.62 9.93 10.92
N LEU A 54 7.57 10.82 10.57
CA LEU A 54 8.81 10.43 9.87
C LEU A 54 9.63 9.40 10.65
N ILE A 55 9.80 9.62 11.96
CA ILE A 55 10.51 8.67 12.83
C ILE A 55 9.74 7.35 12.95
N GLU A 56 8.42 7.42 13.09
CA GLU A 56 7.57 6.22 13.14
C GLU A 56 7.74 5.39 11.86
N MET A 57 7.65 6.02 10.68
CA MET A 57 7.88 5.35 9.40
C MET A 57 9.29 4.74 9.32
N ALA A 58 10.32 5.50 9.71
CA ALA A 58 11.71 5.08 9.64
C ALA A 58 12.04 3.93 10.61
N SER A 59 11.39 3.86 11.77
CA SER A 59 11.58 2.80 12.77
C SER A 59 10.80 1.53 12.45
N VAL A 60 9.65 1.64 11.77
CA VAL A 60 8.83 0.49 11.36
C VAL A 60 9.41 -0.20 10.12
N LEU A 61 10.04 0.55 9.20
CA LEU A 61 10.57 0.02 7.94
C LEU A 61 11.56 -1.16 8.10
N PRO A 62 12.56 -1.12 9.02
CA PRO A 62 13.50 -2.23 9.22
C PRO A 62 12.80 -3.49 9.74
N ALA A 63 11.88 -3.34 10.68
CA ALA A 63 11.09 -4.45 11.21
C ALA A 63 10.23 -5.10 10.12
N MET A 64 9.67 -4.30 9.21
CA MET A 64 8.92 -4.79 8.05
C MET A 64 9.78 -5.63 7.12
N PHE A 65 10.98 -5.16 6.77
CA PHE A 65 11.89 -5.95 5.93
C PHE A 65 12.30 -7.26 6.59
N LEU A 66 12.52 -7.26 7.91
CA LEU A 66 12.80 -8.48 8.65
C LEU A 66 11.64 -9.47 8.60
N LEU A 67 10.40 -9.01 8.85
CA LEU A 67 9.20 -9.85 8.79
C LEU A 67 8.99 -10.42 7.38
N VAL A 68 9.27 -9.63 6.35
CA VAL A 68 9.15 -10.07 4.95
C VAL A 68 10.21 -11.10 4.61
N GLY A 69 11.45 -10.90 5.04
CA GLY A 69 12.52 -11.90 4.89
C GLY A 69 12.17 -13.19 5.61
N LEU A 70 11.62 -13.10 6.83
CA LEU A 70 11.16 -14.27 7.58
C LEU A 70 10.00 -14.97 6.87
N PHE A 71 9.01 -14.22 6.38
CA PHE A 71 7.89 -14.76 5.59
C PHE A 71 8.38 -15.38 4.28
N GLU A 72 9.41 -14.82 3.64
CA GLU A 72 10.01 -15.34 2.41
C GLU A 72 10.59 -16.74 2.65
N VAL A 73 11.32 -16.92 3.76
CA VAL A 73 11.93 -18.22 4.15
C VAL A 73 10.90 -19.20 4.72
N TRP A 74 9.99 -18.72 5.56
CA TRP A 74 9.08 -19.57 6.34
C TRP A 74 7.93 -20.13 5.52
N VAL A 75 7.36 -19.35 4.59
CA VAL A 75 6.20 -19.79 3.81
C VAL A 75 6.66 -20.48 2.52
N PRO A 76 6.40 -21.78 2.33
CA PRO A 76 6.85 -22.48 1.12
C PRO A 76 6.13 -21.96 -0.13
N ARG A 77 6.86 -21.85 -1.25
CA ARG A 77 6.27 -21.47 -2.55
C ARG A 77 5.11 -22.39 -2.95
N HIS A 78 5.28 -23.70 -2.81
CA HIS A 78 4.24 -24.68 -3.17
C HIS A 78 2.93 -24.49 -2.39
N LEU A 79 3.01 -23.98 -1.14
CA LEU A 79 1.83 -23.75 -0.30
C LEU A 79 1.03 -22.55 -0.80
N VAL A 80 1.73 -21.46 -1.16
CA VAL A 80 1.14 -20.26 -1.75
C VAL A 80 0.55 -20.55 -3.13
N GLU A 81 1.29 -21.28 -3.97
CA GLU A 81 0.85 -21.62 -5.32
C GLU A 81 -0.38 -22.54 -5.30
N ARG A 82 -0.41 -23.53 -4.40
CA ARG A 82 -1.55 -24.46 -4.26
C ARG A 82 -2.82 -23.78 -3.74
N HIS A 83 -2.71 -22.88 -2.76
CA HIS A 83 -3.89 -22.28 -2.10
C HIS A 83 -4.25 -20.90 -2.62
N THR A 84 -3.34 -20.23 -3.32
CA THR A 84 -3.50 -18.83 -3.74
C THR A 84 -3.08 -18.58 -5.19
N GLY A 85 -2.60 -19.59 -5.90
CA GLY A 85 -2.22 -19.49 -7.30
C GLY A 85 -3.42 -19.42 -8.26
N VAL A 86 -3.11 -19.34 -9.55
CA VAL A 86 -4.11 -19.18 -10.62
C VAL A 86 -5.12 -20.33 -10.62
N ASN A 87 -4.67 -21.55 -10.33
CA ASN A 87 -5.49 -22.77 -10.31
C ASN A 87 -6.22 -23.02 -8.99
N ALA A 88 -6.02 -22.20 -7.94
CA ALA A 88 -6.48 -22.48 -6.58
C ALA A 88 -7.99 -22.25 -6.33
N GLY A 89 -8.79 -22.10 -7.40
CA GLY A 89 -10.25 -21.98 -7.32
C GLY A 89 -10.75 -20.79 -6.49
N ALA A 90 -12.02 -20.84 -6.07
CA ALA A 90 -12.64 -19.79 -5.25
C ALA A 90 -12.13 -19.77 -3.80
N ALA A 91 -11.64 -20.90 -3.29
CA ALA A 91 -11.08 -21.01 -1.94
C ALA A 91 -9.88 -20.06 -1.73
N ALA A 92 -9.14 -19.76 -2.80
CA ALA A 92 -8.01 -18.84 -2.78
C ALA A 92 -8.37 -17.41 -2.34
N VAL A 93 -9.55 -16.95 -2.74
CA VAL A 93 -10.06 -15.62 -2.36
C VAL A 93 -10.28 -15.55 -0.85
N VAL A 94 -10.89 -16.60 -0.28
CA VAL A 94 -11.12 -16.70 1.17
C VAL A 94 -9.81 -16.71 1.95
N TRP A 95 -8.85 -17.53 1.53
CA TRP A 95 -7.52 -17.61 2.18
C TRP A 95 -6.81 -16.26 2.23
N VAL A 96 -6.91 -15.50 1.15
CA VAL A 96 -6.27 -14.20 1.05
C VAL A 96 -6.94 -13.14 1.92
N ILE A 97 -8.27 -13.14 1.95
CA ILE A 97 -9.04 -12.23 2.81
C ILE A 97 -8.72 -12.50 4.28
N LEU A 98 -8.59 -13.78 4.67
CA LEU A 98 -8.18 -14.16 6.01
C LEU A 98 -6.76 -13.68 6.33
N LEU A 99 -5.82 -13.87 5.41
CA LEU A 99 -4.43 -13.41 5.57
C LEU A 99 -4.37 -11.87 5.67
N ALA A 100 -5.17 -11.16 4.88
CA ALA A 100 -5.29 -9.71 4.94
C ALA A 100 -5.89 -9.20 6.26
N THR A 101 -6.92 -9.88 6.76
CA THR A 101 -7.62 -9.51 8.01
C THR A 101 -6.73 -9.74 9.24
N LEU A 102 -5.99 -10.85 9.25
CA LEU A 102 -5.11 -11.24 10.34
C LEU A 102 -3.86 -10.37 10.42
N GLN A 103 -3.40 -9.85 9.28
CA GLN A 103 -2.19 -9.04 9.26
C GLN A 103 -2.42 -7.68 9.91
N ALA A 104 -1.64 -7.39 10.95
CA ALA A 104 -1.63 -6.11 11.61
C ALA A 104 -0.62 -5.16 10.96
N GLY A 105 -0.93 -3.87 11.02
CA GLY A 105 -0.02 -2.81 10.60
C GLY A 105 -0.60 -1.87 9.55
N PRO A 106 0.20 -0.88 9.13
CA PRO A 106 -0.19 0.13 8.16
C PRO A 106 -0.18 -0.41 6.73
N LEU A 107 -0.90 0.26 5.82
CA LEU A 107 -1.06 -0.20 4.42
C LEU A 107 0.27 -0.38 3.68
N TYR A 108 1.24 0.49 3.95
CA TYR A 108 2.56 0.36 3.32
C TYR A 108 3.26 -0.97 3.67
N GLY A 109 2.89 -1.57 4.79
CA GLY A 109 3.40 -2.87 5.22
C GLY A 109 2.81 -4.09 4.52
N ALA A 110 1.65 -3.93 3.90
CA ALA A 110 1.07 -4.97 3.08
C ALA A 110 1.78 -5.11 1.74
N PHE A 111 2.40 -4.04 1.21
CA PHE A 111 3.05 -4.11 -0.11
C PHE A 111 4.21 -5.12 -0.19
N PRO A 112 5.14 -5.17 0.79
CA PRO A 112 6.18 -6.19 0.78
C PRO A 112 5.65 -7.62 0.83
N VAL A 113 4.59 -7.87 1.58
CA VAL A 113 3.94 -9.19 1.66
C VAL A 113 3.20 -9.53 0.37
N ALA A 114 2.47 -8.58 -0.20
CA ALA A 114 1.85 -8.69 -1.52
C ALA A 114 2.88 -9.06 -2.60
N MET A 115 4.05 -8.40 -2.57
CA MET A 115 5.15 -8.68 -3.48
C MET A 115 5.73 -10.08 -3.26
N SER A 116 5.91 -10.51 -2.02
CA SER A 116 6.33 -11.88 -1.70
C SER A 116 5.32 -12.92 -2.18
N LEU A 117 4.02 -12.68 -2.00
CA LEU A 117 2.96 -13.57 -2.47
C LEU A 117 2.99 -13.69 -4.00
N TRP A 118 3.10 -12.57 -4.71
CA TRP A 118 3.22 -12.55 -6.17
C TRP A 118 4.43 -13.36 -6.63
N ARG A 119 5.61 -13.14 -6.02
CA ARG A 119 6.84 -13.89 -6.33
C ARG A 119 6.71 -15.40 -6.12
N LYS A 120 5.83 -15.83 -5.21
CA LYS A 120 5.57 -17.24 -4.90
C LYS A 120 4.44 -17.85 -5.75
N GLY A 121 4.00 -17.17 -6.81
CA GLY A 121 3.00 -17.70 -7.75
C GLY A 121 1.55 -17.44 -7.36
N CYS A 122 1.29 -16.52 -6.41
CA CYS A 122 -0.06 -16.03 -6.14
C CYS A 122 -0.65 -15.38 -7.40
N ALA A 123 -1.93 -15.66 -7.68
CA ALA A 123 -2.61 -15.06 -8.83
C ALA A 123 -2.68 -13.52 -8.67
N PRO A 124 -2.48 -12.72 -9.73
CA PRO A 124 -2.58 -11.27 -9.65
C PRO A 124 -3.90 -10.80 -9.00
N ARG A 125 -5.04 -11.40 -9.37
CA ARG A 125 -6.35 -11.09 -8.74
C ARG A 125 -6.30 -11.19 -7.23
N ASN A 126 -5.64 -12.22 -6.70
CA ASN A 126 -5.59 -12.51 -5.28
C ASN A 126 -4.68 -11.51 -4.57
N VAL A 127 -3.59 -11.07 -5.19
CA VAL A 127 -2.75 -10.00 -4.64
C VAL A 127 -3.52 -8.67 -4.53
N PHE A 128 -4.36 -8.32 -5.50
CA PHE A 128 -5.18 -7.12 -5.39
C PHE A 128 -6.31 -7.26 -4.37
N ILE A 129 -6.95 -8.43 -4.28
CA ILE A 129 -7.95 -8.73 -3.24
C ILE A 129 -7.33 -8.63 -1.86
N TYR A 130 -6.11 -9.16 -1.69
CA TYR A 130 -5.34 -9.05 -0.45
C TYR A 130 -5.17 -7.58 -0.05
N LEU A 131 -4.66 -6.75 -0.96
CA LEU A 131 -4.40 -5.33 -0.70
C LEU A 131 -5.70 -4.56 -0.41
N GLY A 132 -6.76 -4.85 -1.17
CA GLY A 132 -8.09 -4.27 -0.94
C GLY A 132 -8.63 -4.64 0.44
N ALA A 133 -8.73 -5.94 0.75
CA ALA A 133 -9.22 -6.42 2.04
C ALA A 133 -8.39 -5.87 3.21
N PHE A 134 -7.05 -5.85 3.06
CA PHE A 134 -6.15 -5.30 4.09
C PHE A 134 -6.45 -3.83 4.36
N SER A 135 -6.88 -3.05 3.36
CA SER A 135 -7.19 -1.63 3.54
C SER A 135 -8.42 -1.37 4.42
N ALA A 136 -9.37 -2.31 4.51
CA ALA A 136 -10.69 -2.06 5.12
C ALA A 136 -11.18 -3.10 6.15
N MET A 137 -10.47 -4.21 6.35
CA MET A 137 -10.93 -5.32 7.20
C MET A 137 -9.92 -5.77 8.27
N LYS A 138 -9.05 -4.87 8.74
CA LYS A 138 -8.13 -5.22 9.84
C LYS A 138 -8.92 -5.46 11.13
N ILE A 139 -8.53 -6.45 11.92
CA ILE A 139 -9.18 -6.74 13.21
C ILE A 139 -9.28 -5.47 14.10
N PRO A 140 -8.20 -4.70 14.34
CA PRO A 140 -8.30 -3.50 15.15
C PRO A 140 -9.27 -2.46 14.57
N MET A 141 -9.24 -2.27 13.24
CA MET A 141 -10.10 -1.32 12.54
C MET A 141 -11.58 -1.70 12.68
N LEU A 142 -11.92 -2.97 12.45
CA LEU A 142 -13.29 -3.49 12.61
C LEU A 142 -13.75 -3.36 14.06
N THR A 143 -12.86 -3.61 15.02
CA THR A 143 -13.21 -3.50 16.45
C THR A 143 -13.50 -2.05 16.85
N PHE A 144 -12.68 -1.10 16.39
CA PHE A 144 -12.93 0.33 16.57
C PHE A 144 -14.21 0.79 15.88
N GLU A 145 -14.44 0.33 14.65
CA GLU A 145 -15.64 0.65 13.90
C GLU A 145 -16.90 0.18 14.62
N VAL A 146 -16.90 -1.06 15.11
CA VAL A 146 -18.01 -1.61 15.90
C VAL A 146 -18.21 -0.82 17.20
N ALA A 147 -17.13 -0.40 17.87
CA ALA A 147 -17.21 0.38 19.10
C ALA A 147 -17.85 1.76 18.90
N PHE A 148 -17.63 2.41 17.75
CA PHE A 148 -18.17 3.75 17.47
C PHE A 148 -19.50 3.75 16.69
N LEU A 149 -19.70 2.81 15.77
CA LEU A 149 -20.80 2.80 14.80
C LEU A 149 -21.73 1.58 14.94
N GLY A 150 -21.35 0.60 15.75
CA GLY A 150 -22.13 -0.61 16.02
C GLY A 150 -21.93 -1.73 15.00
N TRP A 151 -22.46 -2.90 15.36
CA TRP A 151 -22.34 -4.13 14.56
C TRP A 151 -23.05 -4.06 13.22
N SER A 152 -24.28 -3.52 13.18
CA SER A 152 -25.10 -3.48 11.97
C SER A 152 -24.42 -2.69 10.85
N PHE A 153 -23.86 -1.51 11.18
CA PHE A 153 -23.14 -0.69 10.21
C PHE A 153 -21.85 -1.38 9.75
N SER A 154 -21.04 -1.86 10.69
CA SER A 154 -19.73 -2.45 10.39
C SER A 154 -19.85 -3.70 9.51
N LEU A 155 -20.84 -4.56 9.79
CA LEU A 155 -21.12 -5.75 8.98
C LEU A 155 -21.66 -5.37 7.60
N ALA A 156 -22.62 -4.45 7.51
CA ALA A 156 -23.16 -4.01 6.23
C ALA A 156 -22.07 -3.40 5.33
N ARG A 157 -21.24 -2.50 5.88
CA ARG A 157 -20.10 -1.91 5.18
C ARG A 157 -19.14 -3.01 4.70
N THR A 158 -18.76 -3.93 5.56
CA THR A 158 -17.84 -5.01 5.24
C THR A 158 -18.39 -5.90 4.13
N LEU A 159 -19.67 -6.27 4.22
CA LEU A 159 -20.35 -7.13 3.25
C LEU A 159 -20.50 -6.47 1.87
N ILE A 160 -20.62 -5.14 1.82
CA ILE A 160 -20.64 -4.38 0.55
C ILE A 160 -19.23 -4.18 0.00
N THR A 161 -18.26 -3.91 0.88
CA THR A 161 -16.87 -3.59 0.49
C THR A 161 -16.13 -4.81 -0.06
N LEU A 162 -16.35 -5.98 0.55
CA LEU A 162 -15.63 -7.21 0.19
C LEU A 162 -15.89 -7.65 -1.28
N PRO A 163 -17.15 -7.75 -1.78
CA PRO A 163 -17.43 -8.03 -3.18
C PRO A 163 -16.81 -7.01 -4.13
N VAL A 164 -16.78 -5.72 -3.76
CA VAL A 164 -16.16 -4.67 -4.58
C VAL A 164 -14.66 -4.93 -4.74
N PHE A 165 -13.95 -5.30 -3.68
CA PHE A 165 -12.53 -5.66 -3.79
C PHE A 165 -12.28 -6.92 -4.61
N ILE A 166 -13.16 -7.92 -4.50
CA ILE A 166 -13.12 -9.11 -5.35
C ILE A 166 -13.26 -8.72 -6.82
N LEU A 167 -14.27 -7.92 -7.15
CA LEU A 167 -14.51 -7.41 -8.50
C LEU A 167 -13.30 -6.63 -9.03
N ILE A 168 -12.74 -5.73 -8.23
CA ILE A 168 -11.54 -4.97 -8.60
C ILE A 168 -10.36 -5.90 -8.86
N GLY A 169 -10.15 -6.92 -8.02
CA GLY A 169 -9.07 -7.89 -8.22
C GLY A 169 -9.17 -8.64 -9.55
N PHE A 170 -10.37 -9.12 -9.90
CA PHE A 170 -10.62 -9.74 -11.20
C PHE A 170 -10.50 -8.75 -12.36
N ALA A 171 -10.96 -7.52 -12.19
CA ALA A 171 -10.81 -6.47 -13.21
C ALA A 171 -9.33 -6.15 -13.46
N MET A 172 -8.53 -6.02 -12.39
CA MET A 172 -7.09 -5.79 -12.48
C MET A 172 -6.38 -6.94 -13.20
N GLU A 173 -6.69 -8.19 -12.88
CA GLU A 173 -6.11 -9.35 -13.56
C GLU A 173 -6.39 -9.34 -15.07
N ARG A 174 -7.58 -8.91 -15.50
CA ARG A 174 -7.93 -8.78 -16.92
C ARG A 174 -7.29 -7.59 -17.62
N LEU A 175 -7.05 -6.50 -16.88
CA LEU A 175 -6.40 -5.29 -17.41
C LEU A 175 -4.88 -5.46 -17.52
N LEU A 176 -4.31 -6.39 -16.77
CA LEU A 176 -2.88 -6.71 -16.81
C LEU A 176 -2.52 -7.51 -18.07
N PRO A 177 -1.44 -7.15 -18.77
CA PRO A 177 -0.91 -7.97 -19.85
C PRO A 177 -0.52 -9.37 -19.34
N ALA A 178 -0.76 -10.42 -20.14
CA ALA A 178 -0.50 -11.80 -19.73
C ALA A 178 0.97 -12.08 -19.34
N ALA A 179 1.92 -11.31 -19.88
CA ALA A 179 3.35 -11.40 -19.57
C ALA A 179 3.81 -10.43 -18.47
N TYR A 180 2.88 -9.76 -17.76
CA TYR A 180 3.24 -8.78 -16.75
C TYR A 180 3.89 -9.45 -15.54
N SER A 181 5.14 -9.11 -15.30
CA SER A 181 5.85 -9.38 -14.06
C SER A 181 6.11 -8.06 -13.34
N PRO A 182 5.78 -7.94 -12.04
CA PRO A 182 6.04 -6.72 -11.28
C PRO A 182 7.54 -6.32 -11.31
N PRO A 183 7.85 -5.01 -11.22
CA PRO A 183 9.23 -4.52 -11.18
C PRO A 183 10.06 -5.24 -10.10
N GLY A 184 11.28 -5.66 -10.46
CA GLY A 184 12.16 -6.42 -9.56
C GLY A 184 12.05 -7.95 -9.67
N ILE A 185 11.21 -8.48 -10.57
CA ILE A 185 11.02 -9.94 -10.79
C ILE A 185 11.69 -10.45 -12.08
N ALA A 186 12.06 -9.57 -13.01
CA ALA A 186 12.39 -9.89 -14.40
C ALA A 186 13.53 -10.91 -14.64
N ASN A 187 14.34 -11.25 -13.63
CA ASN A 187 15.50 -12.16 -13.78
C ASN A 187 15.43 -13.47 -12.99
N ARG A 188 14.25 -13.90 -12.47
CA ARG A 188 14.17 -15.12 -11.61
C ARG A 188 13.14 -16.18 -11.99
N LEU A 189 12.62 -16.16 -13.22
CA LEU A 189 11.86 -17.30 -13.74
C LEU A 189 12.67 -17.95 -14.85
N PRO A 190 13.06 -19.24 -14.74
CA PRO A 190 13.46 -19.98 -15.92
C PRO A 190 12.25 -20.00 -16.86
N VAL A 191 12.48 -19.50 -18.07
CA VAL A 191 11.56 -19.68 -19.18
C VAL A 191 11.48 -21.17 -19.45
N GLY A 192 10.35 -21.80 -19.14
CA GLY A 192 10.01 -23.16 -19.55
C GLY A 192 10.15 -24.24 -18.48
N SER A 193 9.01 -24.86 -18.16
CA SER A 193 8.78 -26.31 -18.25
C SER A 193 7.28 -26.56 -18.24
#